data_AF-A0A0B5GVP7-F1
#
_entry.id   AF-A0A0B5GVP7-F1
#
_cell.length_a   1.000
_cell.length_b   1.000
_cell.length_c   1.000
_cell.angle_alpha   90.00
_cell.angle_beta   90.00
_cell.angle_gamma   90.00
#
_symmetry.space_group_name_H-M   'P 1'
#
loop_
_entity.id
_entity.type
_entity.pdbx_description
1 polymer ?
#
loop_
_entity_poly.entity_id
_entity_poly.type
_entity_poly.pdbx_seq_one_letter_code
_entity_poly.pdbx_strand_id
1 'polypeptide(L)'
;MKPTTDISRREFVTVAGAVTASALAGCSGSSIDTAESTTETANGSTTGANTTGDGATETNDLVRAIDSQAVPFEPTAPSSGLDDIATRLAETPIVGIGESSHGVKEFKTIPRQLVQRLVSDHGYRLVAIEGTLGDFASVNAYVTGGEGDLDAALSSLEFYFWQTDEIRRLFQWLREFNDGRPSADQAVVRGYDAQFYHINARAIRSYLDSVDSEYLAEIEDSLEPLTTRFQATDPSTVATDSQMALIEDLEERLRTHESRYVEQRSETEFRLMQRHVWTLERGVRFVEKLAAEEYTQGKTIRDAAMADNVAWLREWTGSERAIVMGNANHTMRNVGDASEDGARMGQHLTERFGSDYYSLGLLFGSGSFAVPANHERTEFETFDLGGPVGKTLEATLAEASHPQFFLDFEDVRERDSIDRSVANTSKMQVTAPKAPEKGAMAIPEPPGELMDGIVFIRDVSPAAFSESA
;
A
#
# COMPACT_ATOMS: atom_id res chain seq x y z
N MET A 1 29.24 -37.80 41.62
CA MET A 1 29.95 -36.81 42.45
C MET A 1 30.38 -35.67 41.52
N LYS A 2 29.81 -34.48 41.72
CA LYS A 2 30.17 -33.21 41.05
C LYS A 2 31.54 -32.70 41.55
N PRO A 3 32.24 -31.83 40.79
CA PRO A 3 32.15 -30.35 40.97
C PRO A 3 32.07 -29.58 39.60
N THR A 4 31.21 -28.58 39.34
CA THR A 4 31.22 -27.11 39.67
C THR A 4 32.57 -26.43 39.43
N THR A 5 32.79 -25.44 38.55
CA THR A 5 32.26 -24.04 38.41
C THR A 5 32.65 -23.49 37.01
N ASP A 6 31.80 -22.84 36.18
CA ASP A 6 31.30 -21.45 36.13
C ASP A 6 32.25 -20.34 35.54
N ILE A 7 31.68 -19.52 34.62
CA ILE A 7 32.07 -18.22 34.00
C ILE A 7 33.38 -18.17 33.13
N SER A 8 33.58 -17.40 32.03
CA SER A 8 32.88 -16.26 31.42
C SER A 8 33.35 -15.96 29.97
N ARG A 9 32.44 -15.39 29.17
CA ARG A 9 32.60 -14.28 28.18
C ARG A 9 34.00 -14.02 27.56
N ARG A 10 34.11 -14.27 26.25
CA ARG A 10 34.69 -13.34 25.25
C ARG A 10 34.53 -13.97 23.86
N GLU A 11 33.39 -13.70 23.22
CA GLU A 11 33.27 -13.86 21.78
C GLU A 11 33.39 -12.50 21.09
N PHE A 12 34.08 -12.59 19.98
CA PHE A 12 34.51 -11.58 19.03
C PHE A 12 33.49 -10.47 18.75
N VAL A 13 33.86 -9.24 19.09
CA VAL A 13 33.34 -8.04 18.44
C VAL A 13 34.13 -7.87 17.15
N THR A 14 33.48 -8.13 16.01
CA THR A 14 33.91 -7.55 14.73
C THR A 14 32.77 -6.69 14.22
N VAL A 15 33.09 -5.41 14.11
CA VAL A 15 32.27 -4.30 13.63
C VAL A 15 31.80 -4.60 12.20
N ALA A 16 30.51 -4.88 12.04
CA ALA A 16 29.78 -4.67 10.80
C ALA A 16 28.83 -3.51 11.06
N GLY A 17 29.05 -2.42 10.34
CA GLY A 17 28.37 -1.15 10.53
C GLY A 17 26.85 -1.28 10.42
N ALA A 18 26.18 -0.58 11.32
CA ALA A 18 24.74 -0.38 11.33
C ALA A 18 24.30 0.32 10.03
N VAL A 19 23.74 -0.44 9.10
CA VAL A 19 22.72 0.05 8.18
C VAL A 19 21.43 -0.63 8.64
N THR A 20 20.83 -0.06 9.68
CA THR A 20 19.57 -0.53 10.26
C THR A 20 18.44 -0.32 9.25
N ALA A 21 17.91 -1.41 8.70
CA ALA A 21 16.50 -1.64 8.32
C ALA A 21 15.59 -0.40 8.05
N SER A 22 16.02 0.54 7.20
CA SER A 22 15.25 1.75 6.85
C SER A 22 14.26 1.55 5.69
N ALA A 23 14.18 0.36 5.10
CA ALA A 23 13.24 0.06 4.00
C ALA A 23 11.76 -0.10 4.43
N LEU A 24 11.44 0.22 5.70
CA LEU A 24 10.08 0.35 6.24
C LEU A 24 9.76 1.79 6.69
N ALA A 25 10.72 2.72 6.62
CA ALA A 25 10.50 4.09 7.07
C ALA A 25 9.39 4.80 6.26
N GLY A 26 9.08 4.33 5.04
CA GLY A 26 7.96 4.83 4.24
C GLY A 26 6.57 4.41 4.73
N CYS A 27 6.44 3.38 5.57
CA CYS A 27 5.15 2.89 6.07
C CYS A 27 4.90 3.24 7.55
N SER A 28 5.95 3.56 8.32
CA SER A 28 5.84 4.00 9.71
C SER A 28 6.55 5.34 9.90
N GLY A 29 5.89 6.42 9.50
CA GLY A 29 6.30 7.78 9.83
C GLY A 29 5.90 8.07 11.27
N SER A 30 6.80 7.85 12.22
CA SER A 30 6.80 8.55 13.51
C SER A 30 8.17 8.39 14.16
N SER A 31 8.94 9.47 14.26
CA SER A 31 10.02 9.58 15.24
C SER A 31 9.39 9.62 16.63
N ILE A 32 9.55 8.57 17.44
CA ILE A 32 9.05 8.57 18.82
C ILE A 32 10.22 8.34 19.77
N ASP A 33 10.47 9.37 20.57
CA ASP A 33 11.32 9.38 21.76
C ASP A 33 11.12 8.14 22.63
N THR A 34 12.23 7.65 23.18
CA THR A 34 12.27 6.54 24.13
C THR A 34 11.51 6.89 25.42
N ALA A 35 10.25 6.49 25.50
CA ALA A 35 9.53 6.35 26.76
C ALA A 35 9.04 4.91 26.89
N GLU A 36 9.52 4.21 27.92
CA GLU A 36 9.08 2.86 28.30
C GLU A 36 7.56 2.83 28.46
N SER A 37 6.89 1.91 27.76
CA SER A 37 5.46 1.66 27.91
C SER A 37 5.23 0.18 28.22
N THR A 38 4.65 -0.07 29.39
CA THR A 38 4.29 -1.38 29.90
C THR A 38 3.05 -1.92 29.20
N THR A 39 3.17 -3.13 28.64
CA THR A 39 2.07 -3.93 28.09
C THR A 39 1.13 -4.36 29.22
N GLU A 40 -0.03 -3.71 29.37
CA GLU A 40 -1.12 -4.23 30.21
C GLU A 40 -2.01 -5.13 29.37
N THR A 41 -1.70 -6.43 29.38
CA THR A 41 -2.69 -7.47 29.07
C THR A 41 -3.69 -7.53 30.22
N ALA A 42 -4.96 -7.30 29.93
CA ALA A 42 -6.03 -7.34 30.92
C ALA A 42 -6.20 -8.75 31.51
N ASN A 43 -5.73 -8.96 32.74
CA ASN A 43 -6.12 -10.09 33.58
C ASN A 43 -6.92 -9.57 34.77
N GLY A 44 -8.21 -9.88 34.80
CA GLY A 44 -9.15 -9.38 35.79
C GLY A 44 -8.99 -10.05 37.15
N SER A 45 -8.80 -9.23 38.19
CA SER A 45 -9.12 -9.55 39.58
C SER A 45 -9.75 -8.31 40.23
N THR A 46 -11.05 -8.38 40.45
CA THR A 46 -11.91 -7.32 40.99
C THR A 46 -11.66 -6.99 42.45
N THR A 47 -11.48 -5.70 42.76
CA THR A 47 -12.02 -5.06 43.97
C THR A 47 -12.43 -3.62 43.64
N GLY A 48 -13.68 -3.29 43.93
CA GLY A 48 -14.41 -2.20 43.29
C GLY A 48 -14.22 -0.80 43.87
N ALA A 49 -14.56 0.17 43.02
CA ALA A 49 -15.15 1.45 43.39
C ALA A 49 -16.16 1.84 42.30
N ASN A 50 -17.36 2.22 42.73
CA ASN A 50 -18.55 2.51 41.92
C ASN A 50 -18.36 3.71 40.97
N THR A 51 -18.20 3.43 39.67
CA THR A 51 -18.56 4.30 38.52
C THR A 51 -18.87 3.41 37.31
N THR A 52 -19.92 2.58 37.36
CA THR A 52 -20.14 1.50 36.37
C THR A 52 -21.44 1.60 35.56
N GLY A 53 -22.12 2.75 35.56
CA GLY A 53 -23.42 2.91 34.88
C GLY A 53 -23.38 3.38 33.42
N ASP A 54 -22.56 4.40 33.11
CA ASP A 54 -22.60 5.07 31.80
C ASP A 54 -21.83 4.31 30.72
N GLY A 55 -20.56 3.96 30.96
CA GLY A 55 -19.68 3.42 29.92
C GLY A 55 -20.16 2.07 29.34
N ALA A 56 -20.69 1.17 30.17
CA ALA A 56 -21.22 -0.12 29.68
C ALA A 56 -22.51 0.04 28.88
N THR A 57 -23.31 1.08 29.14
CA THR A 57 -24.53 1.37 28.39
C THR A 57 -24.18 2.00 27.04
N GLU A 58 -23.24 2.97 27.02
CA GLU A 58 -22.76 3.61 25.78
C GLU A 58 -22.07 2.60 24.84
N THR A 59 -21.22 1.70 25.34
CA THR A 59 -20.60 0.64 24.52
C THR A 59 -21.65 -0.29 23.92
N ASN A 60 -22.65 -0.72 24.69
CA ASN A 60 -23.74 -1.56 24.18
C ASN A 60 -24.60 -0.85 23.13
N ASP A 61 -24.82 0.46 23.27
CA ASP A 61 -25.58 1.25 22.29
C ASP A 61 -24.79 1.45 21.00
N LEU A 62 -23.47 1.63 21.09
CA LEU A 62 -22.55 1.69 19.96
C LEU A 62 -22.51 0.38 19.17
N VAL A 63 -22.34 -0.75 19.84
CA VAL A 63 -22.31 -2.09 19.22
C VAL A 63 -23.62 -2.37 18.48
N ARG A 64 -24.77 -2.09 19.10
CA ARG A 64 -26.08 -2.23 18.43
C ARG A 64 -26.22 -1.32 17.21
N ALA A 65 -25.64 -0.13 17.29
CA ALA A 65 -25.73 0.82 16.20
C ALA A 65 -24.82 0.40 15.02
N ILE A 66 -23.60 -0.11 15.29
CA ILE A 66 -22.75 -0.78 14.29
C ILE A 66 -23.51 -1.94 13.64
N ASP A 67 -24.07 -2.85 14.44
CA ASP A 67 -24.84 -4.00 13.94
C ASP A 67 -26.03 -3.60 13.05
N SER A 68 -26.57 -2.39 13.23
CA SER A 68 -27.69 -1.89 12.44
C SER A 68 -27.31 -1.29 11.09
N GLN A 69 -26.06 -0.84 10.93
CA GLN A 69 -25.54 -0.19 9.70
C GLN A 69 -24.55 -1.08 8.95
N ALA A 70 -23.95 -2.05 9.63
CA ALA A 70 -23.00 -2.97 9.05
C ALA A 70 -23.64 -3.79 7.93
N VAL A 71 -22.94 -3.91 6.80
CA VAL A 71 -23.26 -4.84 5.73
C VAL A 71 -22.45 -6.12 5.96
N PRO A 72 -23.03 -7.17 6.56
CA PRO A 72 -22.32 -8.41 6.79
C PRO A 72 -22.03 -9.12 5.48
N PHE A 73 -20.88 -9.76 5.40
CA PHE A 73 -20.52 -10.57 4.23
C PHE A 73 -19.68 -11.77 4.63
N GLU A 74 -19.56 -12.72 3.70
CA GLU A 74 -18.70 -13.89 3.82
C GLU A 74 -17.63 -13.80 2.72
N PRO A 75 -16.32 -13.73 3.03
CA PRO A 75 -15.27 -13.46 2.03
C PRO A 75 -15.17 -14.48 0.90
N THR A 76 -15.66 -15.68 1.15
CA THR A 76 -15.58 -16.82 0.23
C THR A 76 -16.94 -17.25 -0.32
N ALA A 77 -18.05 -16.68 0.18
CA ALA A 77 -19.37 -17.06 -0.31
C ALA A 77 -19.73 -16.30 -1.59
N PRO A 78 -20.47 -16.95 -2.52
CA PRO A 78 -21.08 -16.25 -3.64
C PRO A 78 -22.23 -15.34 -3.14
N SER A 79 -21.90 -14.05 -3.00
CA SER A 79 -22.67 -12.93 -3.56
C SER A 79 -24.02 -12.51 -2.93
N SER A 80 -24.00 -11.90 -1.73
CA SER A 80 -24.96 -10.82 -1.45
C SER A 80 -24.25 -9.60 -0.83
N GLY A 81 -23.57 -9.78 0.31
CA GLY A 81 -22.90 -8.66 0.98
C GLY A 81 -21.79 -8.00 0.14
N LEU A 82 -20.96 -8.78 -0.54
CA LEU A 82 -19.89 -8.21 -1.40
C LEU A 82 -20.42 -7.50 -2.65
N ASP A 83 -21.62 -7.86 -3.13
CA ASP A 83 -22.26 -7.20 -4.27
C ASP A 83 -22.84 -5.84 -3.82
N ASP A 84 -23.44 -5.79 -2.63
CA ASP A 84 -23.91 -4.55 -2.01
C ASP A 84 -22.75 -3.59 -1.74
N ILE A 85 -21.62 -4.11 -1.21
CA ILE A 85 -20.40 -3.33 -1.00
C ILE A 85 -19.85 -2.79 -2.32
N ALA A 86 -19.74 -3.63 -3.36
CA ALA A 86 -19.26 -3.19 -4.67
C ALA A 86 -20.18 -2.13 -5.28
N THR A 87 -21.50 -2.28 -5.11
CA THR A 87 -22.50 -1.30 -5.57
C THR A 87 -22.32 0.04 -4.88
N ARG A 88 -22.11 0.05 -3.56
CA ARG A 88 -21.85 1.27 -2.79
C ARG A 88 -20.55 1.95 -3.22
N LEU A 89 -19.45 1.19 -3.32
CA LEU A 89 -18.16 1.71 -3.78
C LEU A 89 -18.23 2.27 -5.22
N ALA A 90 -19.09 1.69 -6.07
CA ALA A 90 -19.26 2.09 -7.47
C ALA A 90 -19.97 3.45 -7.66
N GLU A 91 -20.48 4.06 -6.59
CA GLU A 91 -20.97 5.43 -6.60
C GLU A 91 -19.84 6.45 -6.81
N THR A 92 -18.58 6.05 -6.54
CA THR A 92 -17.41 6.92 -6.61
C THR A 92 -16.43 6.48 -7.71
N PRO A 93 -16.04 7.35 -8.68
CA PRO A 93 -15.16 6.96 -9.78
C PRO A 93 -13.79 6.38 -9.40
N ILE A 94 -13.22 6.79 -8.26
CA ILE A 94 -11.91 6.32 -7.78
C ILE A 94 -12.09 5.67 -6.42
N VAL A 95 -11.77 4.39 -6.32
CA VAL A 95 -11.88 3.63 -5.06
C VAL A 95 -10.50 3.20 -4.59
N GLY A 96 -10.02 3.82 -3.52
CA GLY A 96 -8.84 3.39 -2.77
C GLY A 96 -9.17 2.22 -1.86
N ILE A 97 -8.41 1.12 -1.96
CA ILE A 97 -8.54 -0.07 -1.11
C ILE A 97 -7.21 -0.25 -0.36
N GLY A 98 -7.22 0.14 0.91
CA GLY A 98 -6.06 0.21 1.79
C GLY A 98 -5.97 -0.95 2.77
N GLU A 99 -4.90 -1.76 2.70
CA GLU A 99 -4.65 -2.80 3.70
C GLU A 99 -3.86 -2.28 4.90
N SER A 100 -4.35 -2.52 6.12
CA SER A 100 -3.60 -2.18 7.36
C SER A 100 -2.40 -3.11 7.61
N SER A 101 -2.31 -4.20 6.85
CA SER A 101 -1.24 -5.19 6.86
C SER A 101 -1.00 -5.77 5.48
N HIS A 102 0.25 -5.90 5.05
CA HIS A 102 0.59 -6.66 3.86
C HIS A 102 0.54 -8.18 4.08
N GLY A 103 0.58 -8.63 5.35
CA GLY A 103 0.75 -10.01 5.79
C GLY A 103 -0.52 -10.80 6.02
N VAL A 104 -1.69 -10.27 5.66
CA VAL A 104 -3.00 -10.83 5.97
C VAL A 104 -3.64 -11.40 4.70
N LYS A 105 -4.06 -12.67 4.75
CA LYS A 105 -4.65 -13.37 3.60
C LYS A 105 -5.98 -12.76 3.16
N GLU A 106 -6.82 -12.39 4.10
CA GLU A 106 -8.14 -11.82 3.85
C GLU A 106 -8.03 -10.47 3.13
N PHE A 107 -6.95 -9.71 3.38
CA PHE A 107 -6.66 -8.45 2.71
C PHE A 107 -6.17 -8.62 1.26
N LYS A 108 -5.92 -9.86 0.83
CA LYS A 108 -5.76 -10.20 -0.60
C LYS A 108 -7.04 -10.78 -1.19
N THR A 109 -7.76 -11.57 -0.39
CA THR A 109 -8.99 -12.25 -0.80
C THR A 109 -10.12 -11.26 -1.08
N ILE A 110 -10.35 -10.30 -0.19
CA ILE A 110 -11.49 -9.37 -0.27
C ILE A 110 -11.29 -8.36 -1.41
N PRO A 111 -10.13 -7.67 -1.54
CA PRO A 111 -9.90 -6.78 -2.67
C PRO A 111 -10.00 -7.50 -4.01
N ARG A 112 -9.51 -8.74 -4.14
CA ARG A 112 -9.74 -9.55 -5.35
C ARG A 112 -11.22 -9.65 -5.69
N GLN A 113 -12.06 -10.02 -4.71
CA GLN A 113 -13.50 -10.19 -4.92
C GLN A 113 -14.22 -8.86 -5.27
N LEU A 114 -13.80 -7.75 -4.65
CA LEU A 114 -14.33 -6.42 -4.94
C LEU A 114 -13.90 -5.93 -6.32
N VAL A 115 -12.62 -6.07 -6.67
CA VAL A 115 -12.10 -5.72 -8.00
C VAL A 115 -12.84 -6.48 -9.09
N GLN A 116 -13.10 -7.78 -8.89
CA GLN A 116 -13.85 -8.59 -9.85
C GLN A 116 -15.22 -7.96 -10.17
N ARG A 117 -15.99 -7.57 -9.14
CA ARG A 117 -17.31 -6.95 -9.27
C ARG A 117 -17.25 -5.54 -9.85
N LEU A 118 -16.34 -4.71 -9.34
CA LEU A 118 -16.16 -3.34 -9.84
C LEU A 118 -15.80 -3.34 -11.34
N VAL A 119 -14.95 -4.28 -11.77
CA VAL A 119 -14.59 -4.44 -13.19
C VAL A 119 -15.75 -5.02 -14.00
N SER A 120 -16.38 -6.11 -13.55
CA SER A 120 -17.42 -6.79 -14.34
C SER A 120 -18.73 -6.03 -14.43
N ASP A 121 -19.16 -5.42 -13.33
CA ASP A 121 -20.53 -4.92 -13.16
C ASP A 121 -20.59 -3.39 -13.15
N HIS A 122 -19.48 -2.71 -12.82
CA HIS A 122 -19.44 -1.27 -12.62
C HIS A 122 -18.44 -0.52 -13.51
N GLY A 123 -17.87 -1.17 -14.53
CA GLY A 123 -17.11 -0.48 -15.58
C GLY A 123 -15.74 0.08 -15.16
N TYR A 124 -15.16 -0.39 -14.07
CA TYR A 124 -13.77 -0.04 -13.72
C TYR A 124 -12.82 -0.69 -14.72
N ARG A 125 -11.86 0.09 -15.25
CA ARG A 125 -10.91 -0.37 -16.27
C ARG A 125 -9.45 -0.12 -15.90
N LEU A 126 -9.17 0.70 -14.90
CA LEU A 126 -7.83 0.84 -14.34
C LEU A 126 -7.75 0.19 -12.95
N VAL A 127 -6.90 -0.82 -12.80
CA VAL A 127 -6.47 -1.37 -11.51
C VAL A 127 -5.06 -0.85 -11.24
N ALA A 128 -4.97 0.25 -10.49
CA ALA A 128 -3.71 0.85 -10.07
C ALA A 128 -3.26 0.22 -8.75
N ILE A 129 -2.04 -0.30 -8.67
CA ILE A 129 -1.52 -1.08 -7.54
C ILE A 129 -0.25 -0.42 -6.99
N GLU A 130 -0.03 -0.48 -5.67
CA GLU A 130 1.19 -0.02 -4.99
C GLU A 130 2.40 -0.81 -5.49
N GLY A 131 2.97 -0.35 -6.58
CA GLY A 131 4.11 -0.92 -7.26
C GLY A 131 4.71 0.11 -8.18
N THR A 132 6.01 0.07 -8.40
CA THR A 132 6.64 1.13 -9.21
C THR A 132 6.06 1.14 -10.62
N LEU A 133 5.91 2.34 -11.22
CA LEU A 133 5.27 2.53 -12.51
C LEU A 133 5.71 1.51 -13.60
N GLY A 134 7.02 1.26 -13.71
CA GLY A 134 7.58 0.29 -14.66
C GLY A 134 7.47 -1.17 -14.28
N ASP A 135 7.11 -1.50 -13.03
CA ASP A 135 7.17 -2.86 -12.47
C ASP A 135 6.04 -3.74 -13.01
N PHE A 136 4.87 -3.14 -13.23
CA PHE A 136 3.65 -3.83 -13.66
C PHE A 136 3.52 -4.00 -15.17
N ALA A 137 4.54 -3.65 -15.97
CA ALA A 137 4.48 -3.77 -17.43
C ALA A 137 4.25 -5.22 -17.89
N SER A 138 4.98 -6.19 -17.32
CA SER A 138 4.85 -7.62 -17.64
C SER A 138 3.52 -8.20 -17.16
N VAL A 139 3.06 -7.81 -15.98
CA VAL A 139 1.73 -8.19 -15.46
C VAL A 139 0.63 -7.66 -16.38
N ASN A 140 0.70 -6.40 -16.78
CA ASN A 140 -0.27 -5.83 -17.70
C ASN A 140 -0.26 -6.53 -19.05
N ALA A 141 0.91 -6.81 -19.62
CA ALA A 141 1.03 -7.53 -20.88
C ALA A 141 0.34 -8.90 -20.80
N TYR A 142 0.53 -9.64 -19.69
CA TYR A 142 -0.19 -10.89 -19.45
C TYR A 142 -1.71 -10.67 -19.36
N VAL A 143 -2.17 -9.66 -18.61
CA VAL A 143 -3.60 -9.37 -18.40
C VAL A 143 -4.29 -8.94 -19.70
N THR A 144 -3.62 -8.21 -20.59
CA THR A 144 -4.20 -7.75 -21.87
C THR A 144 -4.03 -8.75 -23.02
N GLY A 145 -3.70 -10.01 -22.72
CA GLY A 145 -3.66 -11.11 -23.69
C GLY A 145 -2.32 -11.31 -24.40
N GLY A 146 -1.27 -10.60 -23.99
CA GLY A 146 0.09 -10.80 -24.48
C GLY A 146 0.66 -12.18 -24.10
N GLU A 147 1.76 -12.54 -24.77
CA GLU A 147 2.57 -13.68 -24.38
C GLU A 147 3.31 -13.35 -23.08
N GLY A 148 3.34 -14.29 -22.13
CA GLY A 148 4.01 -14.08 -20.86
C GLY A 148 3.66 -15.16 -19.85
N ASP A 149 4.63 -15.46 -18.99
CA ASP A 149 4.42 -16.28 -17.81
C ASP A 149 4.07 -15.38 -16.62
N LEU A 150 2.89 -15.61 -16.04
CA LEU A 150 2.42 -14.85 -14.89
C LEU A 150 3.33 -15.05 -13.68
N ASP A 151 3.92 -16.24 -13.52
CA ASP A 151 4.77 -16.53 -12.37
C ASP A 151 6.08 -15.77 -12.46
N ALA A 152 6.69 -15.74 -13.65
CA ALA A 152 7.83 -14.87 -13.92
C ALA A 152 7.49 -13.39 -13.67
N ALA A 153 6.35 -12.91 -14.17
CA ALA A 153 5.92 -11.51 -14.00
C ALA A 153 5.67 -11.13 -12.54
N LEU A 154 5.09 -12.02 -11.73
CA LEU A 154 4.90 -11.81 -10.29
C LEU A 154 6.23 -11.82 -9.54
N SER A 155 7.11 -12.78 -9.85
CA SER A 155 8.41 -12.92 -9.19
C SER A 155 9.35 -11.72 -9.43
N SER A 156 9.15 -10.97 -10.51
CA SER A 156 9.93 -9.77 -10.82
C SER A 156 9.49 -8.52 -10.06
N LEU A 157 8.32 -8.53 -9.41
CA LEU A 157 7.81 -7.36 -8.67
C LEU A 157 8.69 -7.08 -7.44
N GLU A 158 9.10 -5.83 -7.26
CA GLU A 158 9.92 -5.44 -6.09
C GLU A 158 9.11 -5.47 -4.78
N PHE A 159 7.80 -5.24 -4.87
CA PHE A 159 6.89 -5.34 -3.74
C PHE A 159 6.40 -6.78 -3.57
N TYR A 160 7.14 -7.56 -2.77
CA TYR A 160 6.87 -8.97 -2.47
C TYR A 160 5.42 -9.27 -2.06
N PHE A 161 4.72 -8.32 -1.45
CA PHE A 161 3.39 -8.55 -0.88
C PHE A 161 2.26 -8.69 -1.90
N TRP A 162 2.57 -8.52 -3.19
CA TRP A 162 1.68 -8.90 -4.29
C TRP A 162 1.92 -10.32 -4.80
N GLN A 163 2.98 -10.98 -4.35
CA GLN A 163 3.35 -12.34 -4.78
C GLN A 163 2.59 -13.38 -3.95
N THR A 164 1.26 -13.36 -4.04
CA THR A 164 0.38 -14.32 -3.37
C THR A 164 -0.55 -15.03 -4.35
N ASP A 165 -1.05 -16.18 -3.93
CA ASP A 165 -2.02 -16.99 -4.65
C ASP A 165 -3.33 -16.24 -4.96
N GLU A 166 -3.80 -15.40 -4.04
CA GLU A 166 -4.98 -14.55 -4.24
C GLU A 166 -4.75 -13.52 -5.35
N ILE A 167 -3.61 -12.83 -5.36
CA ILE A 167 -3.29 -11.84 -6.38
C ILE A 167 -3.04 -12.50 -7.73
N ARG A 168 -2.40 -13.68 -7.75
CA ARG A 168 -2.30 -14.52 -8.95
C ARG A 168 -3.68 -14.81 -9.55
N ARG A 169 -4.63 -15.26 -8.73
CA ARG A 169 -6.01 -15.54 -9.16
C ARG A 169 -6.73 -14.29 -9.67
N LEU A 170 -6.42 -13.11 -9.13
CA LEU A 170 -6.94 -11.84 -9.64
C LEU A 170 -6.45 -11.57 -11.08
N PHE A 171 -5.15 -11.69 -11.34
CA PHE A 171 -4.59 -11.43 -12.67
C PHE A 171 -5.01 -12.48 -13.71
N GLN A 172 -5.13 -13.74 -13.32
CA GLN A 172 -5.73 -14.78 -14.17
C GLN A 172 -7.17 -14.43 -14.55
N TRP A 173 -7.99 -14.03 -13.57
CA TRP A 173 -9.36 -13.61 -13.83
C TRP A 173 -9.44 -12.36 -14.71
N LEU A 174 -8.57 -11.37 -14.53
CA LEU A 174 -8.54 -10.18 -15.39
C LEU A 174 -8.18 -10.52 -16.83
N ARG A 175 -7.27 -11.49 -17.04
CA ARG A 175 -6.97 -12.02 -18.38
C ARG A 175 -8.19 -12.69 -18.99
N GLU A 176 -8.91 -13.51 -18.23
CA GLU A 176 -10.16 -14.13 -18.69
C GLU A 176 -11.24 -13.09 -18.99
N PHE A 177 -11.37 -12.06 -18.15
CA PHE A 177 -12.29 -10.94 -18.37
C PHE A 177 -11.98 -10.21 -19.67
N ASN A 178 -10.70 -9.98 -19.96
CA ASN A 178 -10.23 -9.27 -21.16
C ASN A 178 -10.28 -10.09 -22.45
N ASP A 179 -10.43 -11.41 -22.37
CA ASP A 179 -10.40 -12.29 -23.53
C ASP A 179 -11.53 -11.94 -24.52
N GLY A 180 -11.17 -11.74 -25.78
CA GLY A 180 -12.09 -11.31 -26.83
C GLY A 180 -12.64 -9.88 -26.73
N ARG A 181 -12.27 -9.08 -25.71
CA ARG A 181 -12.68 -7.67 -25.59
C ARG A 181 -11.81 -6.74 -26.43
N PRO A 182 -12.38 -5.65 -26.99
CA PRO A 182 -11.58 -4.61 -27.64
C PRO A 182 -10.71 -3.89 -26.59
N SER A 183 -9.52 -3.40 -26.99
CA SER A 183 -8.57 -2.76 -26.06
C SER A 183 -9.16 -1.60 -25.25
N ALA A 184 -10.13 -0.87 -25.80
CA ALA A 184 -10.82 0.23 -25.10
C ALA A 184 -11.76 -0.24 -23.97
N ASP A 185 -12.13 -1.53 -23.93
CA ASP A 185 -12.96 -2.13 -22.87
C ASP A 185 -12.19 -3.16 -22.02
N GLN A 186 -10.88 -3.27 -22.22
CA GLN A 186 -10.03 -4.14 -21.39
C GLN A 186 -9.69 -3.45 -20.06
N ALA A 187 -9.69 -4.22 -18.98
CA ALA A 187 -9.12 -3.80 -17.71
C ALA A 187 -7.58 -3.90 -17.77
N VAL A 188 -6.89 -2.84 -17.33
CA VAL A 188 -5.43 -2.77 -17.30
C VAL A 188 -4.93 -2.70 -15.85
N VAL A 189 -3.73 -3.23 -15.63
CA VAL A 189 -3.08 -3.25 -14.29
C VAL A 189 -1.81 -2.43 -14.36
N ARG A 190 -1.65 -1.43 -13.47
CA ARG A 190 -0.51 -0.51 -13.52
C ARG A 190 0.02 -0.21 -12.12
N GLY A 191 1.34 -0.07 -12.01
CA GLY A 191 1.97 0.42 -10.80
C GLY A 191 1.87 1.94 -10.70
N TYR A 192 1.71 2.50 -9.51
CA TYR A 192 1.73 3.95 -9.30
C TYR A 192 2.86 4.45 -8.38
N ASP A 193 3.69 3.58 -7.83
CA ASP A 193 4.76 3.94 -6.90
C ASP A 193 5.95 4.61 -7.61
N ALA A 194 6.71 5.41 -6.84
CA ALA A 194 7.91 6.11 -7.26
C ALA A 194 9.17 5.71 -6.47
N GLN A 195 9.06 4.82 -5.47
CA GLN A 195 10.14 4.47 -4.56
C GLN A 195 11.36 3.84 -5.26
N PHE A 196 11.14 2.84 -6.11
CA PHE A 196 12.22 2.07 -6.73
C PHE A 196 12.65 2.68 -8.06
N TYR A 197 13.46 3.74 -7.97
CA TYR A 197 13.97 4.51 -9.12
C TYR A 197 14.52 3.61 -10.24
N HIS A 198 15.18 2.50 -9.89
CA HIS A 198 15.88 1.63 -10.83
C HIS A 198 14.99 0.93 -11.83
N ILE A 199 13.72 0.70 -11.48
CA ILE A 199 12.77 0.09 -12.40
C ILE A 199 12.47 1.05 -13.56
N ASN A 200 12.28 2.33 -13.26
CA ASN A 200 12.06 3.36 -14.28
C ASN A 200 13.32 3.58 -15.12
N ALA A 201 14.51 3.61 -14.49
CA ALA A 201 15.79 3.70 -15.22
C ALA A 201 15.98 2.55 -16.22
N ARG A 202 15.65 1.31 -15.83
CA ARG A 202 15.70 0.15 -16.74
C ARG A 202 14.70 0.25 -17.89
N ALA A 203 13.49 0.75 -17.62
CA ALA A 203 12.51 1.01 -18.68
C ALA A 203 13.03 2.06 -19.68
N ILE A 204 13.62 3.15 -19.19
CA ILE A 204 14.26 4.19 -20.00
C ILE A 204 15.38 3.62 -20.86
N ARG A 205 16.30 2.85 -20.25
CA ARG A 205 17.39 2.17 -20.95
C ARG A 205 16.88 1.29 -22.08
N SER A 206 15.90 0.43 -21.80
CA SER A 206 15.33 -0.48 -22.81
C SER A 206 14.64 0.26 -23.95
N TYR A 207 14.00 1.39 -23.68
CA TYR A 207 13.37 2.19 -24.71
C TYR A 207 14.41 2.89 -25.60
N LEU A 208 15.41 3.54 -24.99
CA LEU A 208 16.49 4.20 -25.74
C LEU A 208 17.30 3.21 -26.57
N ASP A 209 17.53 1.98 -26.10
CA ASP A 209 18.16 0.93 -26.91
C ASP A 209 17.39 0.67 -28.21
N SER A 210 16.06 0.78 -28.16
CA SER A 210 15.19 0.53 -29.31
C SER A 210 15.02 1.72 -30.28
N VAL A 211 15.18 2.97 -29.82
CA VAL A 211 14.90 4.18 -30.64
C VAL A 211 16.08 5.12 -30.84
N ASP A 212 17.08 5.05 -29.96
CA ASP A 212 18.21 5.96 -29.91
C ASP A 212 19.45 5.36 -29.25
N SER A 213 19.87 4.19 -29.74
CA SER A 213 21.01 3.44 -29.22
C SER A 213 22.33 4.22 -29.23
N GLU A 214 22.48 5.21 -30.12
CA GLU A 214 23.63 6.11 -30.17
C GLU A 214 23.67 7.00 -28.92
N TYR A 215 22.55 7.64 -28.57
CA TYR A 215 22.46 8.44 -27.35
C TYR A 215 22.57 7.56 -26.09
N LEU A 216 21.97 6.36 -26.10
CA LEU A 216 22.15 5.43 -24.99
C LEU A 216 23.64 5.13 -24.74
N ALA A 217 24.41 4.88 -25.81
CA ALA A 217 25.84 4.63 -25.70
C ALA A 217 26.63 5.83 -25.13
N GLU A 218 26.15 7.07 -25.34
CA GLU A 218 26.76 8.28 -24.75
C GLU A 218 26.53 8.39 -23.24
N ILE A 219 25.36 7.93 -22.75
CA ILE A 219 24.96 8.10 -21.35
C ILE A 219 25.06 6.83 -20.50
N GLU A 220 25.35 5.68 -21.10
CA GLU A 220 25.29 4.36 -20.46
C GLU A 220 26.05 4.30 -19.12
N ASP A 221 27.28 4.81 -19.08
CA ASP A 221 28.10 4.84 -17.86
C ASP A 221 27.49 5.73 -16.76
N SER A 222 26.78 6.80 -17.16
CA SER A 222 26.11 7.69 -16.21
C SER A 222 24.75 7.12 -15.77
N LEU A 223 24.08 6.34 -16.62
CA LEU A 223 22.79 5.71 -16.36
C LEU A 223 22.93 4.44 -15.51
N GLU A 224 24.06 3.73 -15.59
CA GLU A 224 24.31 2.46 -14.88
C GLU A 224 23.97 2.52 -13.37
N PRO A 225 24.41 3.55 -12.60
CA PRO A 225 24.11 3.63 -11.18
C PRO A 225 22.61 3.73 -10.89
N LEU A 226 21.85 4.37 -11.80
CA LEU A 226 20.40 4.47 -11.69
C LEU A 226 19.70 3.16 -12.04
N THR A 227 20.32 2.22 -12.75
CA THR A 227 19.72 0.92 -13.11
C THR A 227 20.00 -0.20 -12.10
N THR A 228 20.94 0.03 -11.18
CA THR A 228 21.28 -0.91 -10.11
C THR A 228 20.16 -0.97 -9.07
N ARG A 229 19.87 -2.18 -8.58
CA ARG A 229 18.74 -2.42 -7.67
C ARG A 229 18.89 -1.57 -6.41
N PHE A 230 17.83 -0.86 -6.01
CA PHE A 230 17.78 0.02 -4.85
C PHE A 230 18.50 -0.52 -3.59
N GLN A 231 18.27 -1.80 -3.24
CA GLN A 231 18.86 -2.43 -2.05
C GLN A 231 20.38 -2.67 -2.15
N ALA A 232 20.92 -2.73 -3.36
CA ALA A 232 22.33 -3.00 -3.64
C ALA A 232 23.15 -1.73 -3.85
N THR A 233 22.52 -0.55 -3.77
CA THR A 233 23.15 0.72 -4.13
C THR A 233 23.47 1.56 -2.90
N ASP A 234 24.64 2.21 -2.89
CA ASP A 234 24.97 3.26 -1.93
C ASP A 234 24.20 4.54 -2.30
N PRO A 235 23.33 5.08 -1.43
CA PRO A 235 22.54 6.28 -1.73
C PRO A 235 23.38 7.48 -2.22
N SER A 236 24.64 7.59 -1.78
CA SER A 236 25.57 8.65 -2.20
C SER A 236 25.97 8.60 -3.68
N THR A 237 25.65 7.49 -4.38
CA THR A 237 25.92 7.30 -5.81
C THR A 237 24.73 7.60 -6.72
N VAL A 238 23.55 7.78 -6.13
CA VAL A 238 22.26 7.93 -6.85
C VAL A 238 21.73 9.35 -6.73
N ALA A 239 21.76 9.92 -5.53
CA ALA A 239 21.28 11.26 -5.25
C ALA A 239 22.40 12.29 -5.42
N THR A 240 23.02 12.34 -6.61
CA THR A 240 24.11 13.30 -6.92
C THR A 240 23.65 14.34 -7.93
N ASP A 241 24.31 15.50 -7.94
CA ASP A 241 24.09 16.56 -8.94
C ASP A 241 24.27 16.03 -10.37
N SER A 242 25.21 15.11 -10.60
CA SER A 242 25.42 14.51 -11.91
C SER A 242 24.26 13.62 -12.34
N GLN A 243 23.63 12.88 -11.43
CA GLN A 243 22.46 12.06 -11.75
C GLN A 243 21.22 12.90 -11.98
N MET A 244 21.04 13.99 -11.22
CA MET A 244 19.96 14.94 -11.48
C MET A 244 20.15 15.63 -12.84
N ALA A 245 21.36 16.04 -13.20
CA ALA A 245 21.66 16.60 -14.51
C ALA A 245 21.40 15.60 -15.65
N LEU A 246 21.75 14.32 -15.47
CA LEU A 246 21.41 13.27 -16.44
C LEU A 246 19.90 13.13 -16.64
N ILE A 247 19.12 13.22 -15.57
CA ILE A 247 17.66 13.15 -15.65
C ILE A 247 17.09 14.37 -16.41
N GLU A 248 17.62 15.57 -16.16
CA GLU A 248 17.27 16.77 -16.93
C GLU A 248 17.64 16.62 -18.43
N ASP A 249 18.81 16.05 -18.73
CA ASP A 249 19.22 15.75 -20.11
C ASP A 249 18.31 14.72 -20.77
N LEU A 250 17.84 13.70 -20.04
CA LEU A 250 16.85 12.72 -20.52
C LEU A 250 15.52 13.39 -20.86
N GLU A 251 15.02 14.29 -19.99
CA GLU A 251 13.80 15.06 -20.23
C GLU A 251 13.93 15.92 -21.50
N GLU A 252 15.06 16.63 -21.64
CA GLU A 252 15.34 17.47 -22.81
C GLU A 252 15.52 16.64 -24.08
N ARG A 253 16.16 15.46 -24.00
CA ARG A 253 16.30 14.53 -25.13
C ARG A 253 14.94 14.09 -25.63
N LEU A 254 14.06 13.61 -24.74
CA LEU A 254 12.69 13.20 -25.10
C LEU A 254 11.94 14.37 -25.75
N ARG A 255 12.01 15.57 -25.17
CA ARG A 255 11.33 16.76 -25.68
C ARG A 255 11.81 17.18 -27.07
N THR A 256 13.11 17.12 -27.33
CA THR A 256 13.71 17.56 -28.61
C THR A 256 13.60 16.51 -29.71
N HIS A 257 13.38 15.25 -29.37
CA HIS A 257 13.30 14.13 -30.31
C HIS A 257 11.91 13.51 -30.41
N GLU A 258 10.88 14.16 -29.85
CA GLU A 258 9.49 13.70 -29.82
C GLU A 258 9.01 13.16 -31.17
N SER A 259 9.05 13.96 -32.23
CA SER A 259 8.57 13.54 -33.56
C SER A 259 9.26 12.27 -34.05
N ARG A 260 10.57 12.14 -33.84
CA ARG A 260 11.35 10.96 -34.24
C ARG A 260 10.96 9.74 -33.40
N TYR A 261 10.88 9.89 -32.09
CA TYR A 261 10.57 8.78 -31.18
C TYR A 261 9.13 8.29 -31.35
N VAL A 262 8.18 9.20 -31.55
CA VAL A 262 6.78 8.88 -31.86
C VAL A 262 6.65 8.16 -33.19
N GLU A 263 7.38 8.60 -34.23
CA GLU A 263 7.39 7.94 -35.55
C GLU A 263 7.95 6.51 -35.49
N GLN A 264 8.99 6.27 -34.68
CA GLN A 264 9.59 4.95 -34.54
C GLN A 264 8.78 4.00 -33.64
N ARG A 265 8.00 4.55 -32.71
CA ARG A 265 7.23 3.81 -31.71
C ARG A 265 5.75 4.21 -31.79
N SER A 266 5.29 4.98 -30.82
CA SER A 266 3.94 5.51 -30.76
C SER A 266 3.87 6.68 -29.78
N GLU A 267 2.84 7.51 -29.93
CA GLU A 267 2.53 8.58 -28.98
C GLU A 267 2.32 8.03 -27.56
N THR A 268 1.61 6.91 -27.43
CA THR A 268 1.31 6.27 -26.14
C THR A 268 2.58 5.79 -25.43
N GLU A 269 3.50 5.14 -26.16
CA GLU A 269 4.79 4.69 -25.59
C GLU A 269 5.70 5.87 -25.26
N PHE A 270 5.73 6.91 -26.11
CA PHE A 270 6.52 8.11 -25.84
C PHE A 270 6.05 8.83 -24.57
N ARG A 271 4.73 9.02 -24.39
CA ARG A 271 4.16 9.60 -23.17
C ARG A 271 4.47 8.77 -21.92
N LEU A 272 4.45 7.43 -22.04
CA LEU A 272 4.85 6.56 -20.94
C LEU A 272 6.33 6.73 -20.59
N MET A 273 7.19 6.91 -21.60
CA MET A 273 8.61 7.18 -21.38
C MET A 273 8.85 8.51 -20.67
N GLN A 274 8.16 9.58 -21.08
CA GLN A 274 8.19 10.85 -20.34
C GLN A 274 7.79 10.66 -18.88
N ARG A 275 6.77 9.82 -18.63
CA ARG A 275 6.36 9.52 -17.26
C ARG A 275 7.40 8.73 -16.49
N HIS A 276 8.09 7.77 -17.12
CA HIS A 276 9.21 7.07 -16.47
C HIS A 276 10.32 8.01 -16.04
N VAL A 277 10.73 8.97 -16.88
CA VAL A 277 11.76 9.96 -16.51
C VAL A 277 11.25 10.84 -15.35
N TRP A 278 10.01 11.30 -15.43
CA TRP A 278 9.38 12.07 -14.35
C TRP A 278 9.34 11.29 -13.02
N THR A 279 8.97 10.00 -13.04
CA THR A 279 8.90 9.15 -11.84
C THR A 279 10.30 8.80 -11.33
N LEU A 280 11.27 8.59 -12.22
CA LEU A 280 12.68 8.38 -11.87
C LEU A 280 13.20 9.54 -11.03
N GLU A 281 12.96 10.78 -11.45
CA GLU A 281 13.37 12.00 -10.74
C GLU A 281 12.84 12.03 -9.30
N ARG A 282 11.55 11.73 -9.10
CA ARG A 282 10.94 11.70 -7.76
C ARG A 282 11.49 10.55 -6.92
N GLY A 283 11.79 9.41 -7.54
CA GLY A 283 12.45 8.29 -6.88
C GLY A 283 13.86 8.65 -6.39
N VAL A 284 14.64 9.37 -7.19
CA VAL A 284 15.97 9.85 -6.78
C VAL A 284 15.86 10.86 -5.63
N ARG A 285 14.93 11.82 -5.70
CA ARG A 285 14.68 12.75 -4.58
C ARG A 285 14.21 12.04 -3.32
N PHE A 286 13.40 11.00 -3.45
CA PHE A 286 13.00 10.17 -2.32
C PHE A 286 14.22 9.52 -1.65
N VAL A 287 15.13 8.95 -2.44
CA VAL A 287 16.39 8.36 -1.94
C VAL A 287 17.27 9.42 -1.28
N GLU A 288 17.38 10.62 -1.86
CA GLU A 288 18.10 11.76 -1.28
C GLU A 288 17.60 12.05 0.15
N LYS A 289 16.28 12.14 0.33
CA LYS A 289 15.67 12.41 1.64
C LYS A 289 15.84 11.27 2.61
N LEU A 290 15.73 10.01 2.17
CA LEU A 290 16.05 8.87 3.02
C LEU A 290 17.50 8.87 3.50
N ALA A 291 18.44 9.18 2.61
CA ALA A 291 19.88 9.24 2.93
C ALA A 291 20.21 10.35 3.92
N ALA A 292 19.46 11.45 3.87
CA ALA A 292 19.55 12.57 4.82
C ALA A 292 18.77 12.33 6.14
N GLU A 293 18.16 11.15 6.32
CA GLU A 293 17.27 10.83 7.44
C GLU A 293 16.03 11.76 7.54
N GLU A 294 15.67 12.41 6.44
CA GLU A 294 14.51 13.30 6.28
C GLU A 294 13.26 12.50 5.87
N TYR A 295 12.88 11.52 6.69
CA TYR A 295 11.86 10.51 6.35
C TYR A 295 10.49 11.12 6.01
N THR A 296 10.04 12.14 6.76
CA THR A 296 8.75 12.81 6.51
C THR A 296 8.73 13.53 5.16
N GLN A 297 9.83 14.19 4.80
CA GLN A 297 9.98 14.86 3.51
C GLN A 297 10.02 13.83 2.37
N GLY A 298 10.75 12.72 2.56
CA GLY A 298 10.77 11.61 1.62
C GLY A 298 9.38 11.02 1.39
N LYS A 299 8.66 10.71 2.47
CA LYS A 299 7.26 10.24 2.40
C LYS A 299 6.38 11.21 1.62
N THR A 300 6.48 12.52 1.91
CA THR A 300 5.70 13.55 1.21
C THR A 300 5.97 13.54 -0.29
N ILE A 301 7.23 13.41 -0.71
CA ILE A 301 7.61 13.31 -2.12
C ILE A 301 7.03 12.04 -2.76
N ARG A 302 7.16 10.88 -2.11
CA ARG A 302 6.67 9.60 -2.62
C ARG A 302 5.15 9.62 -2.76
N ASP A 303 4.42 10.04 -1.73
CA ASP A 303 2.96 10.03 -1.71
C ASP A 303 2.34 11.04 -2.69
N ALA A 304 2.93 12.23 -2.82
CA ALA A 304 2.55 13.17 -3.88
C ALA A 304 2.79 12.57 -5.28
N ALA A 305 3.93 11.92 -5.49
CA ALA A 305 4.25 11.28 -6.76
C ALA A 305 3.29 10.13 -7.10
N MET A 306 2.88 9.35 -6.10
CA MET A 306 1.89 8.28 -6.23
C MET A 306 0.52 8.83 -6.64
N ALA A 307 0.05 9.91 -6.00
CA ALA A 307 -1.22 10.53 -6.36
C ALA A 307 -1.20 11.08 -7.79
N ASP A 308 -0.11 11.73 -8.19
CA ASP A 308 0.08 12.19 -9.57
C ASP A 308 0.14 11.02 -10.56
N ASN A 309 0.76 9.89 -10.19
CA ASN A 309 0.80 8.69 -11.04
C ASN A 309 -0.60 8.11 -11.22
N VAL A 310 -1.42 8.01 -10.17
CA VAL A 310 -2.81 7.58 -10.29
C VAL A 310 -3.59 8.49 -11.24
N ALA A 311 -3.47 9.81 -11.07
CA ALA A 311 -4.14 10.77 -11.94
C ALA A 311 -3.67 10.68 -13.40
N TRP A 312 -2.36 10.59 -13.62
CA TRP A 312 -1.77 10.45 -14.95
C TRP A 312 -2.18 9.13 -15.61
N LEU A 313 -2.21 8.02 -14.87
CA LEU A 313 -2.63 6.71 -15.39
C LEU A 313 -4.09 6.73 -15.85
N ARG A 314 -4.98 7.42 -15.14
CA ARG A 314 -6.38 7.60 -15.59
C ARG A 314 -6.44 8.33 -16.92
N GLU A 315 -5.72 9.43 -17.06
CA GLU A 315 -5.65 10.18 -18.32
C GLU A 315 -5.03 9.37 -19.45
N TRP A 316 -3.87 8.76 -19.20
CA TRP A 316 -3.08 8.01 -20.19
C TRP A 316 -3.81 6.76 -20.69
N THR A 317 -4.58 6.09 -19.83
CA THR A 317 -5.41 4.94 -20.21
C THR A 317 -6.79 5.33 -20.72
N GLY A 318 -7.21 6.59 -20.54
CA GLY A 318 -8.59 7.03 -20.79
C GLY A 318 -9.62 6.42 -19.82
N SER A 319 -9.17 5.89 -18.68
CA SER A 319 -10.05 5.23 -17.71
C SER A 319 -10.78 6.24 -16.84
N GLU A 320 -12.10 6.33 -17.00
CA GLU A 320 -12.96 7.16 -16.14
C GLU A 320 -13.02 6.62 -14.70
N ARG A 321 -12.92 5.30 -14.53
CA ARG A 321 -13.04 4.63 -13.23
C ARG A 321 -11.80 3.82 -12.88
N ALA A 322 -11.29 4.01 -11.67
CA ALA A 322 -10.03 3.43 -11.21
C ALA A 322 -10.15 2.83 -9.81
N ILE A 323 -9.50 1.69 -9.61
CA ILE A 323 -9.30 1.06 -8.32
C ILE A 323 -7.84 1.29 -7.93
N VAL A 324 -7.59 1.78 -6.73
CA VAL A 324 -6.24 2.09 -6.20
C VAL A 324 -5.96 1.18 -5.02
N MET A 325 -5.18 0.13 -5.21
CA MET A 325 -4.86 -0.86 -4.19
C MET A 325 -3.48 -0.60 -3.56
N GLY A 326 -3.40 -0.58 -2.24
CA GLY A 326 -2.11 -0.42 -1.54
C GLY A 326 -2.26 -0.44 -0.03
N ASN A 327 -1.22 0.00 0.67
CA ASN A 327 -1.25 0.17 2.11
C ASN A 327 -2.25 1.27 2.54
N ALA A 328 -3.01 1.03 3.61
CA ALA A 328 -3.94 2.00 4.18
C ALA A 328 -3.27 3.34 4.52
N ASN A 329 -2.00 3.35 4.95
CA ASN A 329 -1.27 4.58 5.25
C ASN A 329 -1.09 5.49 4.01
N HIS A 330 -1.12 4.93 2.81
CA HIS A 330 -1.09 5.72 1.58
C HIS A 330 -2.50 6.10 1.12
N THR A 331 -3.46 5.18 1.16
CA THR A 331 -4.81 5.42 0.62
C THR A 331 -5.71 6.24 1.55
N MET A 332 -5.44 6.29 2.85
CA MET A 332 -6.15 7.17 3.78
C MET A 332 -5.71 8.64 3.60
N ARG A 333 -6.58 9.57 3.97
CA ARG A 333 -6.30 11.02 3.94
C ARG A 333 -5.64 11.50 5.24
N ASN A 334 -5.29 12.78 5.29
CA ASN A 334 -4.90 13.48 6.51
C ASN A 334 -6.07 14.41 6.88
N VAL A 335 -6.15 14.82 8.14
CA VAL A 335 -6.90 16.03 8.52
C VAL A 335 -5.96 16.95 9.28
N GLY A 336 -6.07 18.25 9.03
CA GLY A 336 -5.14 19.27 9.55
C GLY A 336 -3.92 19.54 8.66
N ASP A 337 -2.95 20.29 9.20
CA ASP A 337 -1.71 20.61 8.50
C ASP A 337 -0.83 19.35 8.42
N ALA A 338 -0.47 18.93 7.20
CA ALA A 338 0.30 17.72 6.95
C ALA A 338 1.77 17.81 7.39
N SER A 339 2.14 18.86 8.13
CA SER A 339 3.52 19.26 8.41
C SER A 339 4.27 18.34 9.38
N GLU A 340 3.57 17.58 10.24
CA GLU A 340 4.23 16.63 11.17
C GLU A 340 4.48 15.23 10.55
N ASP A 341 3.49 14.65 9.85
CA ASP A 341 3.57 13.27 9.31
C ASP A 341 3.70 13.19 7.77
N GLY A 342 3.72 14.33 7.09
CA GLY A 342 3.72 14.43 5.64
C GLY A 342 2.37 14.06 5.04
N ALA A 343 2.01 14.71 3.93
CA ALA A 343 0.77 14.42 3.23
C ALA A 343 0.77 12.97 2.70
N ARG A 344 -0.37 12.30 2.84
CA ARG A 344 -0.61 10.95 2.31
C ARG A 344 -1.13 11.04 0.89
N MET A 345 -0.95 9.97 0.10
CA MET A 345 -1.49 9.90 -1.26
C MET A 345 -3.02 10.14 -1.26
N GLY A 346 -3.75 9.56 -0.31
CA GLY A 346 -5.20 9.72 -0.17
C GLY A 346 -5.61 11.18 0.10
N GLN A 347 -4.77 11.97 0.76
CA GLN A 347 -4.99 13.41 0.94
C GLN A 347 -4.92 14.13 -0.40
N HIS A 348 -3.86 13.89 -1.18
CA HIS A 348 -3.70 14.50 -2.50
C HIS A 348 -4.80 14.07 -3.49
N LEU A 349 -5.24 12.81 -3.43
CA LEU A 349 -6.35 12.32 -4.24
C LEU A 349 -7.67 13.01 -3.83
N THR A 350 -7.92 13.18 -2.53
CA THR A 350 -9.09 13.92 -2.03
C THR A 350 -9.05 15.39 -2.45
N GLU A 351 -7.90 16.07 -2.35
CA GLU A 351 -7.74 17.47 -2.79
C GLU A 351 -7.99 17.64 -4.28
N ARG A 352 -7.58 16.66 -5.09
CA ARG A 352 -7.68 16.71 -6.55
C ARG A 352 -9.06 16.31 -7.08
N PHE A 353 -9.67 15.31 -6.47
CA PHE A 353 -10.89 14.66 -6.98
C PHE A 353 -12.12 14.87 -6.09
N GLY A 354 -11.95 15.42 -4.87
CA GLY A 354 -13.06 15.67 -3.95
C GLY A 354 -13.85 14.40 -3.66
N SER A 355 -15.17 14.48 -3.85
CA SER A 355 -16.10 13.35 -3.69
C SER A 355 -15.90 12.22 -4.72
N ASP A 356 -15.07 12.42 -5.75
CA ASP A 356 -14.79 11.38 -6.74
C ASP A 356 -13.72 10.37 -6.25
N TYR A 357 -13.19 10.54 -5.04
CA TYR A 357 -12.30 9.59 -4.37
C TYR A 357 -12.91 9.03 -3.09
N TYR A 358 -13.00 7.70 -3.01
CA TYR A 358 -13.46 6.96 -1.83
C TYR A 358 -12.29 6.17 -1.23
N SER A 359 -12.01 6.35 0.05
CA SER A 359 -10.97 5.62 0.79
C SER A 359 -11.60 4.52 1.64
N LEU A 360 -11.45 3.27 1.20
CA LEU A 360 -11.81 2.06 1.93
C LEU A 360 -10.57 1.50 2.63
N GLY A 361 -10.65 1.23 3.93
CA GLY A 361 -9.58 0.54 4.65
C GLY A 361 -9.99 -0.82 5.18
N LEU A 362 -9.04 -1.74 5.19
CA LEU A 362 -9.20 -3.11 5.65
C LEU A 362 -8.57 -3.25 7.04
N LEU A 363 -9.40 -3.57 8.02
CA LEU A 363 -9.04 -3.66 9.43
C LEU A 363 -9.32 -5.08 9.95
N PHE A 364 -8.63 -5.46 11.03
CA PHE A 364 -8.84 -6.77 11.64
C PHE A 364 -8.74 -6.73 13.17
N GLY A 365 -9.39 -7.70 13.84
CA GLY A 365 -9.40 -7.80 15.30
C GLY A 365 -8.22 -8.63 15.85
N SER A 366 -8.24 -9.92 15.57
CA SER A 366 -7.33 -10.96 16.07
C SER A 366 -6.88 -11.90 14.95
N GLY A 367 -5.98 -12.83 15.27
CA GLY A 367 -5.50 -13.85 14.34
C GLY A 367 -4.02 -13.69 14.03
N SER A 368 -3.56 -14.28 12.94
CA SER A 368 -2.13 -14.29 12.60
C SER A 368 -1.85 -13.59 11.28
N PHE A 369 -0.66 -13.00 11.16
CA PHE A 369 -0.20 -12.33 9.95
C PHE A 369 1.29 -12.60 9.69
N ALA A 370 1.67 -12.62 8.42
CA ALA A 370 3.04 -12.86 7.99
C ALA A 370 3.86 -11.56 7.96
N VAL A 371 5.11 -11.62 8.39
CA VAL A 371 6.05 -10.48 8.44
C VAL A 371 7.39 -10.92 7.88
N PRO A 372 8.09 -10.11 7.06
CA PRO A 372 9.45 -10.44 6.62
C PRO A 372 10.39 -10.66 7.81
N ALA A 373 11.11 -11.78 7.81
CA ALA A 373 12.10 -12.15 8.81
C ALA A 373 13.50 -11.60 8.50
N ASN A 374 13.75 -11.23 7.24
CA ASN A 374 15.03 -10.69 6.78
C ASN A 374 14.85 -9.43 5.90
N HIS A 375 15.96 -8.74 5.61
CA HIS A 375 15.94 -7.49 4.85
C HIS A 375 15.63 -7.73 3.36
N GLU A 376 16.07 -8.88 2.86
CA GLU A 376 15.89 -9.37 1.50
C GLU A 376 14.43 -9.77 1.21
N ARG A 377 13.61 -9.93 2.27
CA ARG A 377 12.19 -10.29 2.24
C ARG A 377 11.93 -11.64 1.55
N THR A 378 12.85 -12.58 1.74
CA THR A 378 12.79 -13.96 1.22
C THR A 378 12.35 -14.96 2.27
N GLU A 379 12.39 -14.58 3.55
CA GLU A 379 11.94 -15.40 4.67
C GLU A 379 10.85 -14.64 5.45
N PHE A 380 9.88 -15.39 6.00
CA PHE A 380 8.73 -14.83 6.69
C PHE A 380 8.47 -15.53 8.02
N GLU A 381 8.16 -14.74 9.03
CA GLU A 381 7.67 -15.19 10.33
C GLU A 381 6.18 -14.91 10.46
N THR A 382 5.48 -15.77 11.20
CA THR A 382 4.06 -15.55 11.54
C THR A 382 3.97 -14.97 12.94
N PHE A 383 3.25 -13.87 13.08
CA PHE A 383 2.93 -13.25 14.35
C PHE A 383 1.46 -13.47 14.68
N ASP A 384 1.18 -13.87 15.92
CA ASP A 384 -0.15 -14.07 16.44
C ASP A 384 -0.58 -12.88 17.31
N LEU A 385 -1.73 -12.31 16.98
CA LEU A 385 -2.42 -11.31 17.80
C LEU A 385 -3.64 -11.98 18.46
N GLY A 386 -3.53 -12.27 19.76
CA GLY A 386 -4.54 -13.02 20.51
C GLY A 386 -5.86 -12.29 20.78
N GLY A 387 -6.02 -11.05 20.32
CA GLY A 387 -7.18 -10.20 20.55
C GLY A 387 -6.95 -8.79 20.02
N PRO A 388 -8.01 -8.02 19.73
CA PRO A 388 -7.85 -6.64 19.32
C PRO A 388 -7.17 -5.81 20.41
N VAL A 389 -6.36 -4.84 19.99
CA VAL A 389 -5.63 -3.98 20.92
C VAL A 389 -6.60 -3.02 21.60
N GLY A 390 -6.58 -2.96 22.94
CA GLY A 390 -7.51 -2.13 23.70
C GLY A 390 -7.44 -0.64 23.33
N LYS A 391 -8.60 0.03 23.35
CA LYS A 391 -8.77 1.46 23.00
C LYS A 391 -8.47 1.80 21.53
N THR A 392 -8.53 0.82 20.63
CA THR A 392 -8.55 1.06 19.19
C THR A 392 -9.95 0.93 18.60
N LEU A 393 -10.12 1.36 17.35
CA LEU A 393 -11.37 1.13 16.61
C LEU A 393 -11.70 -0.37 16.53
N GLU A 394 -10.68 -1.20 16.28
CA GLU A 394 -10.81 -2.65 16.09
C GLU A 394 -11.29 -3.36 17.35
N ALA A 395 -10.92 -2.88 18.54
CA ALA A 395 -11.47 -3.40 19.79
C ALA A 395 -12.99 -3.21 19.89
N THR A 396 -13.48 -2.04 19.49
CA THR A 396 -14.92 -1.76 19.41
C THR A 396 -15.60 -2.60 18.33
N LEU A 397 -15.02 -2.66 17.12
CA LEU A 397 -15.58 -3.41 16.00
C LEU A 397 -15.65 -4.91 16.29
N ALA A 398 -14.71 -5.45 17.08
CA ALA A 398 -14.69 -6.86 17.46
C ALA A 398 -15.91 -7.28 18.31
N GLU A 399 -16.54 -6.34 19.02
CA GLU A 399 -17.73 -6.58 19.84
C GLU A 399 -19.04 -6.68 19.03
N ALA A 400 -19.05 -6.25 17.76
CA ALA A 400 -20.19 -6.40 16.86
C ALA A 400 -20.66 -7.86 16.74
N SER A 401 -21.93 -8.10 16.44
CA SER A 401 -22.49 -9.45 16.31
C SER A 401 -21.89 -10.19 15.11
N HIS A 402 -21.68 -9.48 14.00
CA HIS A 402 -21.14 -10.05 12.77
C HIS A 402 -19.60 -10.07 12.81
N PRO A 403 -18.95 -11.21 12.51
CA PRO A 403 -17.48 -11.29 12.53
C PRO A 403 -16.83 -10.54 11.37
N GLN A 404 -17.58 -10.28 10.30
CA GLN A 404 -17.06 -9.77 9.04
C GLN A 404 -18.11 -8.85 8.43
N PHE A 405 -17.76 -7.58 8.25
CA PHE A 405 -18.71 -6.60 7.74
C PHE A 405 -18.02 -5.39 7.11
N PHE A 406 -18.76 -4.73 6.24
CA PHE A 406 -18.48 -3.39 5.76
C PHE A 406 -19.26 -2.37 6.57
N LEU A 407 -18.66 -1.21 6.82
CA LEU A 407 -19.31 -0.07 7.44
C LEU A 407 -18.91 1.20 6.68
N ASP A 408 -19.92 1.90 6.18
CA ASP A 408 -19.75 3.23 5.58
C ASP A 408 -19.88 4.30 6.67
N PHE A 409 -18.91 5.21 6.75
CA PHE A 409 -18.94 6.24 7.78
C PHE A 409 -19.97 7.35 7.50
N GLU A 410 -20.45 7.50 6.26
CA GLU A 410 -21.55 8.41 5.95
C GLU A 410 -22.86 7.93 6.58
N ASP A 411 -23.19 6.65 6.43
CA ASP A 411 -24.38 6.02 7.03
C ASP A 411 -24.34 6.07 8.57
N VAL A 412 -23.12 6.04 9.11
CA VAL A 412 -22.84 6.13 10.55
C VAL A 412 -23.05 7.54 11.11
N ARG A 413 -22.69 8.59 10.36
CA ARG A 413 -22.84 10.00 10.79
C ARG A 413 -24.29 10.39 11.02
N GLU A 414 -25.25 9.67 10.45
CA GLU A 414 -26.68 9.84 10.73
C GLU A 414 -27.11 9.32 12.13
N ARG A 415 -26.19 8.73 12.90
CA ARG A 415 -26.42 8.15 14.24
C ARG A 415 -25.46 8.74 15.29
N ASP A 416 -25.98 9.65 16.11
CA ASP A 416 -25.25 10.38 17.17
C ASP A 416 -24.34 9.52 18.08
N SER A 417 -24.72 8.27 18.37
CA SER A 417 -23.93 7.38 19.25
C SER A 417 -22.71 6.78 18.55
N ILE A 418 -22.81 6.42 17.27
CA ILE A 418 -21.68 5.86 16.51
C ILE A 418 -20.73 6.99 16.14
N ASP A 419 -21.26 8.10 15.64
CA ASP A 419 -20.48 9.28 15.25
C ASP A 419 -19.57 9.75 16.39
N ARG A 420 -20.12 9.86 17.61
CA ARG A 420 -19.34 10.25 18.80
C ARG A 420 -18.22 9.24 19.13
N SER A 421 -18.45 7.94 18.98
CA SER A 421 -17.42 6.96 19.29
C SER A 421 -16.32 6.90 18.24
N VAL A 422 -16.68 7.04 16.96
CA VAL A 422 -15.70 7.15 15.88
C VAL A 422 -14.88 8.43 16.10
N ALA A 423 -15.52 9.55 16.42
CA ALA A 423 -14.87 10.82 16.77
C ALA A 423 -13.92 10.72 17.98
N ASN A 424 -14.21 9.86 18.95
CA ASN A 424 -13.38 9.70 20.15
C ASN A 424 -12.25 8.66 20.00
N THR A 425 -12.14 8.00 18.85
CA THR A 425 -11.10 7.01 18.61
C THR A 425 -9.79 7.68 18.19
N SER A 426 -8.72 7.44 18.95
CA SER A 426 -7.40 8.06 18.75
C SER A 426 -6.30 7.04 18.41
N LYS A 427 -6.65 5.76 18.25
CA LYS A 427 -5.72 4.70 17.88
C LYS A 427 -6.32 3.73 16.86
N MET A 428 -5.48 3.26 15.95
CA MET A 428 -5.81 2.20 15.00
C MET A 428 -4.78 1.08 15.13
N GLN A 429 -5.25 -0.16 15.05
CA GLN A 429 -4.39 -1.34 15.04
C GLN A 429 -3.58 -1.34 13.74
N VAL A 430 -2.27 -1.55 13.86
CA VAL A 430 -1.39 -1.64 12.70
C VAL A 430 -0.38 -2.75 12.92
N THR A 431 -0.01 -3.40 11.83
CA THR A 431 0.99 -4.46 11.86
C THR A 431 2.10 -4.14 10.89
N ALA A 432 2.98 -3.23 11.32
CA ALA A 432 4.30 -3.04 10.73
C ALA A 432 5.32 -3.95 11.45
N PRO A 433 6.48 -4.27 10.86
CA PRO A 433 7.50 -5.16 11.48
C PRO A 433 8.11 -4.66 12.79
N LYS A 434 7.99 -3.35 13.11
CA LYS A 434 8.33 -2.77 14.43
C LYS A 434 7.12 -2.62 15.38
N ALA A 435 5.90 -2.79 14.87
CA ALA A 435 4.66 -2.73 15.62
C ALA A 435 4.21 -4.05 16.29
N PRO A 436 4.81 -5.26 16.11
CA PRO A 436 4.33 -6.45 16.83
C PRO A 436 4.46 -6.28 18.34
N GLU A 437 5.37 -5.42 18.81
CA GLU A 437 5.54 -5.08 20.22
C GLU A 437 4.54 -4.02 20.73
N LYS A 438 3.90 -3.24 19.85
CA LYS A 438 3.02 -2.10 20.22
C LYS A 438 1.55 -2.31 19.86
N GLY A 439 1.26 -3.11 18.83
CA GLY A 439 -0.08 -3.49 18.37
C GLY A 439 -0.96 -2.36 17.79
N ALA A 440 -0.71 -1.09 18.10
CA ALA A 440 -1.50 0.03 17.61
C ALA A 440 -0.66 1.30 17.41
N MET A 441 -1.07 2.15 16.48
CA MET A 441 -0.54 3.49 16.28
C MET A 441 -1.58 4.54 16.67
N ALA A 442 -1.12 5.69 17.14
CA ALA A 442 -1.98 6.85 17.26
C ALA A 442 -2.44 7.26 15.86
N ILE A 443 -3.72 7.57 15.73
CA ILE A 443 -4.23 8.26 14.54
C ILE A 443 -4.41 9.73 14.92
N PRO A 444 -3.99 10.67 14.07
CA PRO A 444 -4.04 12.09 14.40
C PRO A 444 -5.49 12.58 14.54
N GLU A 445 -6.43 11.87 13.91
CA GLU A 445 -7.80 12.31 13.67
C GLU A 445 -8.75 11.10 13.68
N PRO A 446 -10.07 11.30 13.85
CA PRO A 446 -11.05 10.23 13.85
C PRO A 446 -11.02 9.36 12.59
N PRO A 447 -11.30 8.05 12.67
CA PRO A 447 -11.27 7.16 11.51
C PRO A 447 -12.14 7.62 10.32
N GLY A 448 -13.33 8.19 10.57
CA GLY A 448 -14.22 8.73 9.52
C GLY A 448 -13.72 10.02 8.84
N GLU A 449 -12.74 10.68 9.44
CA GLU A 449 -12.02 11.78 8.80
C GLU A 449 -10.87 11.28 7.94
N LEU A 450 -10.27 10.14 8.29
CA LEU A 450 -9.16 9.53 7.55
C LEU A 450 -9.62 8.68 6.36
N MET A 451 -10.82 8.11 6.43
CA MET A 451 -11.36 7.15 5.47
C MET A 451 -12.87 7.32 5.33
N ASP A 452 -13.43 6.87 4.21
CA ASP A 452 -14.88 6.94 3.95
C ASP A 452 -15.62 5.70 4.48
N GLY A 453 -14.96 4.54 4.48
CA GLY A 453 -15.50 3.36 5.15
C GLY A 453 -14.44 2.30 5.43
N ILE A 454 -14.88 1.24 6.09
CA ILE A 454 -14.04 0.11 6.49
C ILE A 454 -14.64 -1.22 6.10
N VAL A 455 -13.77 -2.18 5.81
CA VAL A 455 -14.08 -3.60 5.95
C VAL A 455 -13.35 -4.11 7.19
N PHE A 456 -14.09 -4.73 8.09
CA PHE A 456 -13.54 -5.33 9.31
C PHE A 456 -13.66 -6.84 9.27
N ILE A 457 -12.55 -7.53 9.60
CA ILE A 457 -12.49 -8.98 9.77
C ILE A 457 -12.05 -9.31 11.20
N ARG A 458 -12.92 -9.94 11.99
CA ARG A 458 -12.60 -10.24 13.40
C ARG A 458 -11.38 -11.13 13.52
N ASP A 459 -11.28 -12.19 12.72
CA ASP A 459 -10.19 -13.18 12.80
C ASP A 459 -9.53 -13.37 11.43
N VAL A 460 -8.22 -13.14 11.36
CA VAL A 460 -7.44 -13.23 10.11
C VAL A 460 -6.40 -14.35 10.12
N SER A 461 -5.99 -14.73 8.91
CA SER A 461 -4.97 -15.74 8.66
C SER A 461 -3.75 -15.13 7.97
N PRO A 462 -2.56 -15.72 8.14
CA PRO A 462 -1.36 -15.19 7.51
C PRO A 462 -1.40 -15.39 6.00
N ALA A 463 -0.97 -14.36 5.26
CA ALA A 463 -0.73 -14.46 3.83
C ALA A 463 0.40 -15.46 3.55
N ALA A 464 0.28 -16.21 2.45
CA ALA A 464 1.35 -17.04 1.94
C ALA A 464 2.01 -16.30 0.77
N PHE A 465 3.28 -15.95 0.93
CA PHE A 465 4.10 -15.40 -0.13
C PHE A 465 4.81 -16.54 -0.86
N SER A 466 4.86 -16.47 -2.18
CA SER A 466 5.65 -17.40 -2.99
C SER A 466 7.12 -17.35 -2.53
N GLU A 467 7.77 -18.50 -2.35
CA GLU A 467 9.22 -18.53 -2.17
C GLU A 467 9.85 -17.92 -3.43
N SER A 468 10.69 -16.90 -3.27
CA SER A 468 11.48 -16.37 -4.38
C SER A 468 12.36 -17.51 -4.91
N ALA A 469 12.09 -17.96 -6.13
CA ALA A 469 12.81 -19.07 -6.77
C ALA A 469 14.28 -18.75 -7.07
#